data_AF-A0A1F7PQB6-F1
#
_entry.id   AF-A0A1F7PQB6-F1
#
_cell.length_a   1.000
_cell.length_b   1.000
_cell.length_c   1.000
_cell.angle_alpha   90.00
_cell.angle_beta   90.00
_cell.angle_gamma   90.00
#
_symmetry.space_group_name_H-M   'P 1'
#
loop_
_entity.id
_entity.type
_entity.pdbx_description
1 polymer ?
#
loop_
_entity_poly.entity_id
_entity_poly.type
_entity_poly.pdbx_seq_one_letter_code
_entity_poly.pdbx_strand_id
1 'polypeptide(L)'
;MASIVLWEIGKLADLGRIQVDLDDAELIRALARIHVWPLSLDVCRAIRGLDFRGDPADEIIAATSVVHQVPLLTRDRRIRASRRVPLARR
;
A
#
# COMPACT_ATOMS: atom_id res chain seq x y z
N MET A 1 2.40 -0.03 -6.81
CA MET A 1 1.92 0.43 -5.49
C MET A 1 0.41 0.20 -5.40
N ALA A 2 -0.14 -0.15 -4.24
CA ALA A 2 -1.59 -0.23 -4.08
C ALA A 2 -2.24 1.16 -4.12
N SER A 3 -3.39 1.32 -4.75
CA SER A 3 -4.05 2.63 -4.89
C SER A 3 -4.41 3.29 -3.56
N ILE A 4 -4.68 2.50 -2.52
CA ILE A 4 -5.00 2.99 -1.17
C ILE A 4 -3.87 3.83 -0.56
N VAL A 5 -2.61 3.61 -0.95
CA VAL A 5 -1.47 4.39 -0.47
C VAL A 5 -1.58 5.85 -0.89
N LEU A 6 -2.12 6.15 -2.08
CA LEU A 6 -2.34 7.53 -2.53
C LEU A 6 -3.37 8.24 -1.65
N TRP A 7 -4.43 7.52 -1.27
CA TRP A 7 -5.43 8.03 -0.33
C TRP A 7 -4.81 8.27 1.05
N GLU A 8 -3.97 7.37 1.57
CA GLU A 8 -3.28 7.58 2.85
C GLU A 8 -2.39 8.81 2.84
N ILE A 9 -1.61 9.05 1.76
CA ILE A 9 -0.79 10.25 1.62
C ILE A 9 -1.66 11.50 1.71
N GLY A 10 -2.76 11.56 0.95
CA GLY A 10 -3.69 12.69 0.99
C GLY A 10 -4.33 12.87 2.37
N LYS A 11 -4.77 11.79 3.02
CA LYS A 11 -5.32 11.87 4.38
C LYS A 11 -4.31 12.34 5.41
N LEU A 12 -3.05 11.91 5.32
CA LEU A 12 -2.00 12.37 6.22
C LEU A 12 -1.72 13.87 6.00
N ALA A 13 -1.76 14.35 4.75
CA ALA A 13 -1.63 15.76 4.43
C ALA A 13 -2.82 16.57 4.99
N ASP A 14 -4.06 16.13 4.76
CA ASP A 14 -5.28 16.75 5.32
C ASP A 14 -5.22 16.88 6.85
N LEU A 15 -4.69 15.84 7.51
CA LEU A 15 -4.55 15.79 8.97
C LEU A 15 -3.35 16.58 9.48
N GLY A 16 -2.57 17.23 8.61
CA GLY A 16 -1.36 17.98 8.97
C GLY A 16 -0.23 17.10 9.52
N ARG A 17 -0.26 15.79 9.28
CA ARG A 17 0.75 14.84 9.76
C ARG A 17 1.98 14.80 8.88
N ILE A 18 1.85 15.20 7.62
CA ILE A 18 2.95 15.37 6.67
C ILE A 18 2.75 16.71 5.93
N GLN A 19 3.87 17.31 5.50
CA GLN A 19 3.87 18.49 4.64
C GLN A 19 4.15 18.03 3.21
N VAL A 20 3.08 17.80 2.45
CA VAL A 20 3.13 17.40 1.04
C VAL A 20 2.05 18.18 0.30
N ASP A 21 2.44 18.85 -0.78
CA ASP A 21 1.51 19.43 -1.74
C ASP A 21 1.21 18.39 -2.82
N LEU A 22 -0.03 17.89 -2.86
CA LEU A 22 -0.45 16.89 -3.84
C LEU A 22 -0.63 17.46 -5.25
N ASP A 23 -0.73 18.79 -5.37
CA ASP A 23 -0.83 19.49 -6.64
C ASP A 23 0.55 19.94 -7.18
N ASP A 24 1.62 19.65 -6.43
CA ASP A 24 2.99 19.93 -6.87
C ASP A 24 3.34 19.16 -8.15
N ALA A 25 3.84 19.90 -9.14
CA ALA A 25 4.09 19.35 -10.47
C ALA A 25 5.23 18.31 -10.49
N GLU A 26 6.22 18.40 -9.59
CA GLU A 26 7.29 17.41 -9.49
C GLU A 26 6.77 16.11 -8.86
N LEU A 27 5.96 16.22 -7.82
CA LEU A 27 5.31 15.08 -7.19
C LEU A 27 4.38 14.35 -8.17
N ILE A 28 3.53 15.07 -8.90
CA ILE A 28 2.65 14.49 -9.92
C ILE A 28 3.48 13.73 -10.96
N ARG A 29 4.57 14.33 -11.47
CA ARG A 29 5.48 13.66 -12.41
C ARG A 29 6.14 12.43 -11.79
N ALA A 30 6.49 12.46 -10.51
CA ALA A 30 7.08 11.32 -9.82
C ALA A 30 6.07 10.17 -9.67
N LEU A 31 4.85 10.46 -9.21
CA LEU A 31 3.78 9.49 -9.04
C LEU A 31 3.32 8.88 -10.37
N ALA A 32 3.32 9.65 -11.46
CA ALA A 32 2.98 9.16 -12.80
C ALA A 32 3.92 8.07 -13.32
N ARG A 33 5.15 7.97 -12.78
CA ARG A 33 6.12 6.90 -13.12
C ARG A 33 5.91 5.63 -12.29
N ILE A 34 5.08 5.68 -11.26
CA ILE A 34 4.80 4.55 -10.38
C ILE A 34 3.59 3.81 -10.93
N HIS A 35 3.74 2.52 -11.20
CA HIS A 35 2.60 1.68 -11.52
C HIS A 35 1.67 1.55 -10.30
N VAL A 36 0.40 1.90 -10.46
CA VAL A 36 -0.63 1.82 -9.40
C VAL A 36 -1.61 0.69 -9.71
N TRP A 37 -1.70 -0.27 -8.79
CA TRP A 37 -2.69 -1.34 -8.85
C TRP A 37 -4.01 -0.85 -8.22
N PRO A 38 -5.15 -0.90 -8.93
CA PRO A 38 -6.43 -0.51 -8.38
C PRO A 38 -6.92 -1.52 -7.34
N LEU A 39 -7.80 -1.07 -6.44
CA LEU A 39 -8.55 -1.98 -5.60
C LEU A 39 -9.50 -2.82 -6.48
N SER A 40 -9.28 -4.13 -6.51
CA SER A 40 -10.07 -5.07 -7.29
C SER A 40 -10.79 -6.08 -6.39
N LEU A 41 -11.76 -6.81 -6.95
CA LEU A 41 -12.43 -7.89 -6.23
C LEU A 41 -11.43 -8.97 -5.77
N ASP A 42 -10.41 -9.28 -6.56
CA ASP A 42 -9.39 -10.27 -6.20
C ASP A 42 -8.58 -9.83 -4.99
N VAL A 43 -8.21 -8.54 -4.92
CA VAL A 43 -7.57 -7.94 -3.74
C VAL A 43 -8.49 -8.08 -2.52
N CYS A 44 -9.76 -7.70 -2.64
CA CYS A 44 -10.73 -7.83 -1.53
C CYS A 44 -10.86 -9.28 -1.05
N ARG A 45 -10.89 -10.25 -1.97
CA ARG A 45 -10.99 -11.68 -1.62
C ARG A 45 -9.73 -12.19 -0.93
N ALA A 46 -8.55 -11.71 -1.35
CA ALA A 46 -7.25 -12.12 -0.82
C ALA A 46 -7.00 -11.66 0.62
N ILE A 47 -7.65 -10.59 1.09
CA ILE A 47 -7.57 -10.12 2.49
C ILE A 47 -7.90 -11.26 3.48
N ARG A 48 -8.90 -12.09 3.18
CA ARG A 48 -9.28 -13.24 4.03
C ARG A 48 -8.18 -14.29 4.17
N GLY A 49 -7.24 -14.29 3.23
CA GLY A 49 -6.08 -15.17 3.19
C GLY A 49 -4.85 -14.59 3.90
N LEU A 50 -4.90 -13.39 4.47
CA LEU A 50 -3.77 -12.87 5.24
C LEU A 50 -3.62 -13.63 6.57
N ASP A 51 -2.37 -13.77 7.03
CA ASP A 51 -1.99 -14.43 8.29
C ASP A 51 -1.65 -13.44 9.41
N PHE A 52 -2.04 -12.19 9.24
CA PHE A 52 -1.95 -11.12 10.24
C PHE A 52 -3.25 -10.31 10.24
N ARG A 53 -3.40 -9.44 11.25
CA ARG A 53 -4.46 -8.42 11.31
C ARG A 53 -3.83 -7.04 11.32
N GLY A 54 -4.34 -6.16 10.48
CA GLY A 54 -3.94 -4.75 10.38
C GLY A 54 -5.16 -3.84 10.42
N ASP A 55 -4.96 -2.55 10.17
CA ASP A 55 -6.07 -1.71 9.77
C ASP A 55 -6.50 -2.04 8.31
N PRO A 56 -7.65 -1.52 7.84
CA PRO A 56 -8.11 -1.82 6.49
C PRO A 56 -7.13 -1.42 5.37
N ALA A 57 -6.33 -0.36 5.55
CA ALA A 57 -5.38 0.08 4.54
C ALA A 57 -4.18 -0.89 4.47
N ASP A 58 -3.63 -1.29 5.62
CA ASP A 58 -2.58 -2.30 5.74
C ASP A 58 -2.99 -3.62 5.07
N GLU A 59 -4.22 -4.08 5.33
CA GLU A 59 -4.75 -5.32 4.76
C GLU A 59 -4.90 -5.21 3.23
N ILE A 60 -5.37 -4.08 2.70
CA ILE A 60 -5.46 -3.84 1.24
C ILE A 60 -4.07 -3.82 0.61
N ILE A 61 -3.09 -3.16 1.21
CA ILE A 61 -1.72 -3.08 0.70
C ILE A 61 -1.09 -4.47 0.61
N ALA A 62 -1.19 -5.25 1.69
CA ALA A 62 -0.66 -6.60 1.74
C ALA A 62 -1.38 -7.54 0.76
N ALA A 63 -2.71 -7.48 0.69
CA ALA A 63 -3.48 -8.29 -0.26
C ALA A 63 -3.15 -7.94 -1.72
N THR A 64 -2.92 -6.66 -2.03
CA THR A 64 -2.45 -6.23 -3.36
C THR A 64 -1.10 -6.86 -3.70
N SER A 65 -0.17 -6.86 -2.75
CA SER A 65 1.14 -7.51 -2.90
C SER A 65 1.02 -9.02 -3.17
N VAL A 66 0.12 -9.71 -2.46
CA VAL A 66 -0.16 -11.14 -2.65
C VAL A 66 -0.79 -11.40 -4.03
N VAL A 67 -1.81 -10.64 -4.43
CA VAL A 67 -2.51 -10.86 -5.72
C VAL A 67 -1.58 -10.65 -6.91
N HIS A 68 -0.78 -9.58 -6.88
CA HIS A 68 0.09 -9.22 -8.00
C HIS A 68 1.50 -9.82 -7.91
N GLN A 69 1.78 -10.61 -6.86
CA GLN A 69 3.09 -11.23 -6.61
C GLN A 69 4.26 -10.22 -6.63
N VAL A 70 4.00 -9.01 -6.14
CA VAL A 70 5.02 -7.93 -6.07
C VAL A 70 5.53 -7.83 -4.63
N PRO A 71 6.86 -7.86 -4.39
CA PRO A 71 7.41 -7.73 -3.05
C PRO A 71 6.98 -6.43 -2.35
N LEU A 72 6.44 -6.56 -1.14
CA LEU A 72 6.05 -5.43 -0.29
C LEU A 72 7.25 -4.93 0.51
N LEU A 73 7.50 -3.62 0.41
CA LEU A 73 8.40 -2.90 1.30
C LEU A 73 7.58 -2.25 2.40
N THR A 74 7.84 -2.62 3.67
CA THR A 74 7.15 -2.05 4.82
C THR A 74 8.03 -2.00 6.06
N ARG A 75 7.73 -1.07 6.96
CA ARG A 75 8.31 -1.00 8.32
C ARG A 75 7.42 -1.69 9.36
N ASP A 76 6.18 -2.04 9.02
CA ASP A 76 5.28 -2.71 9.94
C ASP A 76 5.81 -4.09 10.32
N ARG A 77 5.93 -4.35 11.63
CA ARG A 77 6.52 -5.59 12.14
C ARG A 77 5.59 -6.79 12.00
N ARG A 78 4.27 -6.59 12.00
CA ARG A 78 3.26 -7.65 11.84
C ARG A 78 3.28 -8.16 10.40
N ILE A 79 3.27 -7.24 9.43
CA ILE A 79 3.37 -7.60 8.00
C ILE A 79 4.71 -8.28 7.71
N ARG A 80 5.82 -7.78 8.29
CA ARG A 80 7.14 -8.42 8.14
C ARG A 80 7.24 -9.81 8.76
N ALA A 81 6.36 -10.17 9.69
CA ALA A 81 6.28 -11.51 10.27
C ALA A 81 5.38 -12.46 9.47
N SER A 82 4.63 -11.94 8.49
CA SER A 82 3.79 -12.74 7.59
C SER A 82 4.63 -13.74 6.80
N ARG A 83 4.09 -14.95 6.66
CA ARG A 83 4.63 -15.99 5.77
C ARG A 83 3.92 -16.02 4.41
N ARG A 84 2.84 -15.25 4.26
CA ARG A 84 2.00 -15.20 3.05
C ARG A 84 2.28 -13.98 2.19
N VAL A 85 2.69 -12.87 2.78
CA VAL A 85 3.00 -11.64 2.04
C VAL A 85 4.41 -11.74 1.43
N PRO A 86 4.58 -11.54 0.11
CA PRO A 86 5.91 -11.49 -0.47
C PRO A 86 6.59 -10.21 0.01
N LEU A 87 7.75 -10.32 0.64
CA LEU A 87 8.48 -9.17 1.21
C LEU A 87 9.72 -8.85 0.38
N ALA A 88 9.99 -7.56 0.18
CA ALA A 88 11.26 -7.13 -0.42
C ALA A 88 12.42 -7.49 0.52
N ARG A 89 13.49 -8.07 -0.03
CA ARG A 89 14.74 -8.29 0.72
C ARG A 89 15.38 -6.92 0.96
N ARG A 90 15.76 -6.66 2.21
CA ARG A 90 16.61 -5.50 2.54
C ARG A 90 18.06 -5.79 2.20
#